data_AF-A0A117LMX0-F1
#
_entry.id   AF-A0A117LMX0-F1
#
_cell.length_a   1.000
_cell.length_b   1.000
_cell.length_c   1.000
_cell.angle_alpha   90.00
_cell.angle_beta   90.00
_cell.angle_gamma   90.00
#
_symmetry.space_group_name_H-M   'P 1'
#
loop_
_entity.id
_entity.type
_entity.pdbx_description
1 polymer ?
#
loop_
_entity_poly.entity_id
_entity_poly.type
_entity_poly.pdbx_seq_one_letter_code
_entity_poly.pdbx_strand_id
1 'polypeptide(L)'
;MLIASGTFLLWTGNFFYKPLRLIDALFTATSAVCVTGLIVVDTGSFLSPFSQWVVLLLIQMGGLGVMTAFTALPLLRGSKIGIRQRLLFTGGLGLDTPAGAVRLLAKILKMTFAIELFGALLLFGAFLEYFEPARAMYNAVFHSVSAFCNAGFSTFSGSLVAFSETGTIPGTVMALIVLGGLGFIPLSEVVSLPRGRRLSPYCRLVLSVTFTLIIVGSFLLLISEWNGLFRGIPFHLKIWNALFQSITARTAGFNTISIPAMSTTGLFVLCLLMIIGASPGSTGGGMKTTTFGILALSSIT
;
A
#
# COMPACT_ATOMS: atom_id res chain seq x y z
N MET A 1 -19.59 8.05 6.54
CA MET A 1 -19.15 8.90 7.67
C MET A 1 -17.68 9.25 7.58
N LEU A 2 -16.77 8.27 7.49
CA LEU A 2 -15.31 8.53 7.41
C LEU A 2 -14.93 9.52 6.29
N ILE A 3 -15.36 9.24 5.05
CA ILE A 3 -15.10 10.08 3.87
C ILE A 3 -15.65 11.50 4.07
N ALA A 4 -16.89 11.64 4.57
CA ALA A 4 -17.50 12.95 4.80
C ALA A 4 -16.73 13.77 5.86
N SER A 5 -16.33 13.13 6.97
CA SER A 5 -15.50 13.79 7.99
C SER A 5 -14.11 14.16 7.47
N GLY A 6 -13.48 13.28 6.68
CA GLY A 6 -12.20 13.57 6.02
C GLY A 6 -12.31 14.73 5.04
N THR A 7 -13.39 14.78 4.26
CA THR A 7 -13.68 15.87 3.31
C THR A 7 -13.76 17.21 4.05
N PHE A 8 -14.50 17.27 5.16
CA PHE A 8 -14.64 18.48 5.96
C PHE A 8 -13.30 18.93 6.56
N LEU A 9 -12.51 17.99 7.10
CA LEU A 9 -11.19 18.28 7.67
C LEU A 9 -10.17 18.76 6.62
N LEU A 10 -10.16 18.15 5.42
CA LEU A 10 -9.30 18.59 4.32
C LEU A 10 -9.72 19.97 3.80
N TRP A 11 -11.01 20.19 3.64
CA TRP A 11 -11.53 21.46 3.14
C TRP A 11 -11.24 22.62 4.09
N THR A 12 -11.49 22.44 5.39
CA THR A 12 -11.21 23.45 6.43
C THR A 12 -9.70 23.60 6.68
N GLY A 13 -8.96 22.50 6.73
CA GLY A 13 -7.52 22.46 6.99
C GLY A 13 -6.64 23.06 5.88
N ASN A 14 -7.16 23.18 4.66
CA ASN A 14 -6.45 23.80 3.54
C ASN A 14 -6.82 25.27 3.29
N PHE A 15 -7.85 25.80 3.99
CA PHE A 15 -8.44 27.10 3.69
C PHE A 15 -7.43 28.26 3.74
N PHE A 16 -6.55 28.26 4.75
CA PHE A 16 -5.53 29.31 4.95
C PHE A 16 -4.23 29.08 4.15
N TYR A 17 -4.08 27.93 3.50
CA TYR A 17 -2.86 27.61 2.73
C TYR A 17 -3.11 27.80 1.22
N LYS A 18 -4.01 27.00 0.65
CA LYS A 18 -4.50 27.11 -0.73
C LYS A 18 -5.95 26.63 -0.78
N PRO A 19 -6.92 27.49 -1.13
CA PRO A 19 -8.33 27.11 -1.11
C PRO A 19 -8.59 25.88 -1.99
N LEU A 20 -9.08 24.80 -1.37
CA LEU A 20 -9.42 23.56 -2.05
C LEU A 20 -10.91 23.57 -2.38
N ARG A 21 -11.29 23.20 -3.62
CA ARG A 21 -12.72 23.06 -3.94
C ARG A 21 -13.28 21.89 -3.15
N LEU A 22 -14.56 21.98 -2.74
CA LEU A 22 -15.20 20.93 -1.96
C LEU A 22 -15.19 19.57 -2.69
N ILE A 23 -15.33 19.59 -4.03
CA ILE A 23 -15.30 18.38 -4.85
C ILE A 23 -13.89 17.74 -4.87
N ASP A 24 -12.84 18.54 -4.89
CA ASP A 24 -11.46 18.06 -4.84
C ASP A 24 -11.16 17.47 -3.46
N ALA A 25 -11.63 18.13 -2.40
CA ALA A 25 -11.53 17.61 -1.03
C ALA A 25 -12.27 16.26 -0.87
N LEU A 26 -13.47 16.13 -1.45
CA LEU A 26 -14.25 14.90 -1.43
C LEU A 26 -13.54 13.78 -2.20
N PHE A 27 -12.99 14.10 -3.36
CA PHE A 27 -12.23 13.15 -4.16
C PHE A 27 -10.98 12.68 -3.43
N THR A 28 -10.17 13.60 -2.90
CA THR A 28 -8.95 13.27 -2.14
C THR A 28 -9.26 12.45 -0.90
N ALA A 29 -10.32 12.79 -0.14
CA ALA A 29 -10.75 12.01 1.02
C ALA A 29 -11.18 10.59 0.63
N THR A 30 -11.93 10.46 -0.46
CA THR A 30 -12.38 9.16 -0.98
C THR A 30 -11.19 8.31 -1.44
N SER A 31 -10.26 8.92 -2.18
CA SER A 31 -9.05 8.27 -2.66
C SER A 31 -8.14 7.81 -1.51
N ALA A 32 -7.99 8.61 -0.45
CA ALA A 32 -7.22 8.24 0.73
C ALA A 32 -7.86 7.10 1.52
N VAL A 33 -9.18 7.14 1.77
CA VAL A 33 -9.91 6.08 2.50
C VAL A 33 -9.99 4.78 1.71
N CYS A 34 -10.18 4.87 0.39
CA CYS A 34 -10.19 3.70 -0.49
C CYS A 34 -8.78 3.26 -0.89
N VAL A 35 -7.75 4.01 -0.47
CA VAL A 35 -6.35 3.66 -0.66
C VAL A 35 -6.00 3.50 -2.15
N THR A 36 -6.57 4.39 -2.99
CA THR A 36 -6.43 4.30 -4.46
C THR A 36 -5.29 5.12 -5.02
N GLY A 37 -4.85 6.17 -4.31
CA GLY A 37 -3.69 6.98 -4.70
C GLY A 37 -3.93 7.96 -5.85
N LEU A 38 -5.18 8.12 -6.30
CA LEU A 38 -5.52 9.11 -7.31
C LEU A 38 -5.64 10.49 -6.68
N ILE A 39 -5.02 11.48 -7.30
CA ILE A 39 -4.99 12.86 -6.83
C ILE A 39 -5.52 13.81 -7.90
N VAL A 40 -6.34 14.78 -7.51
CA VAL A 40 -6.78 15.89 -8.38
C VAL A 40 -5.85 17.09 -8.22
N VAL A 41 -5.23 17.21 -7.05
CA VAL A 41 -4.24 18.22 -6.70
C VAL A 41 -3.00 17.55 -6.14
N ASP A 42 -1.82 18.11 -6.41
CA ASP A 42 -0.56 17.58 -5.92
C ASP A 42 -0.52 17.59 -4.38
N THR A 43 -0.34 16.41 -3.78
CA THR A 43 -0.40 16.23 -2.32
C THR A 43 0.72 16.99 -1.61
N GLY A 44 1.93 17.01 -2.20
CA GLY A 44 3.10 17.66 -1.62
C GLY A 44 3.04 19.19 -1.63
N SER A 45 2.61 19.78 -2.75
CA SER A 45 2.68 21.22 -2.98
C SER A 45 1.37 21.98 -2.73
N PHE A 46 0.22 21.30 -2.81
CA PHE A 46 -1.09 21.95 -2.70
C PHE A 46 -1.73 21.80 -1.32
N LEU A 47 -1.47 20.69 -0.63
CA LEU A 47 -2.00 20.45 0.71
C LEU A 47 -1.10 21.06 1.78
N SER A 48 -1.73 21.65 2.80
CA SER A 48 -1.06 22.07 4.03
C SER A 48 -0.52 20.85 4.79
N PRO A 49 0.52 21.00 5.63
CA PRO A 49 1.02 19.89 6.45
C PRO A 49 -0.08 19.24 7.30
N PHE A 50 -1.03 20.03 7.80
CA PHE A 50 -2.20 19.51 8.53
C PHE A 50 -3.07 18.62 7.63
N SER A 51 -3.41 19.09 6.43
CA SER A 51 -4.20 18.31 5.47
C SER A 51 -3.48 17.03 5.03
N GLN A 52 -2.15 17.05 4.89
CA GLN A 52 -1.37 15.84 4.60
C GLN A 52 -1.44 14.82 5.76
N TRP A 53 -1.39 15.26 7.02
CA TRP A 53 -1.64 14.37 8.17
C TRP A 53 -3.05 13.78 8.18
N VAL A 54 -4.06 14.56 7.79
CA VAL A 54 -5.43 14.06 7.63
C VAL A 54 -5.47 12.97 6.55
N VAL A 55 -4.84 13.18 5.39
CA VAL A 55 -4.71 12.16 4.35
C VAL A 55 -4.06 10.89 4.91
N LEU A 56 -2.97 11.02 5.68
CA LEU A 56 -2.28 9.88 6.26
C LEU A 56 -3.16 9.07 7.22
N LEU A 57 -3.97 9.75 8.05
CA LEU A 57 -4.92 9.08 8.95
C LEU A 57 -6.04 8.38 8.18
N LEU A 58 -6.53 8.99 7.09
CA LEU A 58 -7.53 8.35 6.22
C LEU A 58 -6.96 7.11 5.54
N ILE A 59 -5.70 7.17 5.09
CA ILE A 59 -4.96 6.03 4.54
C ILE A 59 -4.85 4.91 5.58
N GLN A 60 -4.44 5.21 6.82
CA GLN A 60 -4.29 4.18 7.86
C GLN A 60 -5.61 3.48 8.16
N MET A 61 -6.71 4.24 8.26
CA MET A 61 -8.03 3.68 8.52
C MET A 61 -8.57 2.89 7.33
N GLY A 62 -8.24 3.30 6.10
CA GLY A 62 -8.56 2.59 4.87
C GLY A 62 -7.79 1.28 4.73
N GLY A 63 -6.46 1.34 4.89
CA GLY A 63 -5.54 0.22 4.65
C GLY A 63 -5.73 -0.93 5.64
N LEU A 64 -5.98 -0.64 6.92
CA LEU A 64 -6.36 -1.68 7.89
C LEU A 64 -7.73 -2.32 7.58
N GLY A 65 -8.53 -1.68 6.74
CA GLY A 65 -9.94 -1.97 6.53
C GLY A 65 -10.78 -1.20 7.55
N VAL A 66 -11.80 -0.49 7.06
CA VAL A 66 -12.67 0.37 7.88
C VAL A 66 -13.23 -0.39 9.09
N MET A 67 -13.64 -1.65 8.91
CA MET A 67 -14.18 -2.50 9.97
C MET A 67 -13.13 -2.87 11.03
N THR A 68 -11.90 -3.16 10.62
CA THR A 68 -10.75 -3.39 11.51
C THR A 68 -10.43 -2.15 12.33
N ALA A 69 -10.40 -0.98 11.69
CA ALA A 69 -10.10 0.29 12.36
C ALA A 69 -11.16 0.64 13.42
N PHE A 70 -12.46 0.50 13.11
CA PHE A 70 -13.53 0.75 14.07
C PHE A 70 -13.55 -0.23 15.23
N THR A 71 -13.23 -1.51 14.98
CA THR A 71 -13.18 -2.53 16.05
C THR A 71 -11.91 -2.46 16.89
N ALA A 72 -10.86 -1.80 16.39
CA ALA A 72 -9.63 -1.49 17.13
C ALA A 72 -9.80 -0.37 18.17
N LEU A 73 -10.69 0.61 17.94
CA LEU A 73 -10.84 1.78 18.82
C LEU A 73 -11.09 1.44 20.30
N PRO A 74 -12.01 0.53 20.67
CA PRO A 74 -12.19 0.12 22.06
C PRO A 74 -10.96 -0.57 22.63
N LEU A 75 -10.24 -1.36 21.81
CA LEU A 75 -9.04 -2.08 22.23
C LEU A 75 -7.90 -1.12 22.61
N LEU A 76 -7.69 -0.08 21.80
CA LEU A 76 -6.70 0.98 22.04
C LEU A 76 -7.03 1.79 23.30
N ARG A 77 -8.31 1.88 23.67
CA ARG A 77 -8.78 2.54 24.91
C ARG A 77 -8.78 1.63 26.14
N GLY A 78 -8.37 0.37 26.01
CA GLY A 78 -8.41 -0.62 27.12
C GLY A 78 -9.80 -1.14 27.44
N SER A 79 -10.80 -0.87 26.60
CA SER A 79 -12.20 -1.28 26.80
C SER A 79 -12.46 -2.69 26.27
N LYS A 80 -13.44 -3.38 26.87
CA LYS A 80 -13.89 -4.70 26.40
C LYS A 80 -14.60 -4.57 25.05
N ILE A 81 -14.23 -5.41 24.08
CA ILE A 81 -14.91 -5.50 22.77
C ILE A 81 -16.16 -6.37 22.91
N GLY A 82 -17.31 -5.80 22.59
CA GLY A 82 -18.62 -6.47 22.61
C GLY A 82 -18.82 -7.46 21.45
N ILE A 83 -19.81 -8.35 21.57
CA ILE A 83 -20.05 -9.42 20.57
C ILE A 83 -20.38 -8.87 19.18
N ARG A 84 -21.15 -7.77 19.09
CA ARG A 84 -21.49 -7.10 17.82
C ARG A 84 -20.25 -6.62 17.08
N GLN A 85 -19.30 -6.02 17.79
CA GLN A 85 -18.04 -5.55 17.21
C GLN A 85 -17.17 -6.73 16.73
N ARG A 86 -17.16 -7.85 17.46
CA ARG A 86 -16.44 -9.07 17.04
C ARG A 86 -17.03 -9.65 15.75
N LEU A 87 -18.36 -9.69 15.64
CA LEU A 87 -19.07 -10.17 14.44
C LEU A 87 -18.80 -9.28 13.21
N LEU A 88 -18.76 -7.96 13.41
CA LEU A 88 -18.42 -7.00 12.36
C LEU A 88 -16.97 -7.17 11.87
N PHE A 89 -16.03 -7.44 12.77
CA PHE A 89 -14.63 -7.72 12.43
C PHE A 89 -14.47 -9.04 11.67
N THR A 90 -15.10 -10.13 12.14
CA THR A 90 -15.01 -11.44 11.48
C THR A 90 -15.64 -11.41 10.09
N GLY A 91 -16.79 -10.73 9.94
CA GLY A 91 -17.42 -10.53 8.62
C GLY A 91 -16.56 -9.71 7.66
N GLY A 92 -15.80 -8.72 8.15
CA GLY A 92 -14.90 -7.90 7.33
C GLY A 92 -13.64 -8.62 6.84
N LEU A 93 -13.17 -9.63 7.57
CA LEU A 93 -12.02 -10.45 7.18
C LEU A 93 -12.38 -11.80 6.54
N GLY A 94 -13.69 -12.13 6.45
CA GLY A 94 -14.15 -13.42 5.94
C GLY A 94 -13.79 -14.60 6.86
N LEU A 95 -13.83 -14.40 8.18
CA LEU A 95 -13.52 -15.43 9.17
C LEU A 95 -14.80 -16.04 9.75
N ASP A 96 -14.85 -17.37 9.86
CA ASP A 96 -16.05 -18.11 10.28
C ASP A 96 -16.25 -18.17 11.81
N THR A 97 -15.24 -17.82 12.62
CA THR A 97 -15.34 -17.93 14.08
C THR A 97 -15.01 -16.63 14.83
N PRO A 98 -15.89 -16.16 15.75
CA PRO A 98 -15.64 -14.97 16.59
C PRO A 98 -14.66 -15.23 17.73
N ALA A 99 -14.34 -16.50 18.00
CA ALA A 99 -13.34 -16.89 18.98
C ALA A 99 -11.94 -16.49 18.49
N GLY A 100 -11.21 -15.69 19.27
CA GLY A 100 -9.86 -15.25 18.90
C GLY A 100 -9.80 -14.03 17.97
N ALA A 101 -10.93 -13.50 17.50
CA ALA A 101 -11.03 -12.28 16.69
C ALA A 101 -10.25 -11.09 17.31
N VAL A 102 -10.40 -10.87 18.62
CA VAL A 102 -9.70 -9.80 19.35
C VAL A 102 -8.18 -10.01 19.38
N ARG A 103 -7.74 -11.27 19.52
CA ARG A 103 -6.31 -11.61 19.52
C ARG A 103 -5.70 -11.42 18.14
N LEU A 104 -6.43 -11.79 17.09
CA LEU A 104 -6.04 -11.54 15.71
C LEU A 104 -5.97 -10.05 15.41
N LEU A 105 -6.98 -9.27 15.79
CA LEU A 105 -6.99 -7.81 15.66
C LEU A 105 -5.78 -7.18 16.36
N ALA A 106 -5.51 -7.57 17.61
CA ALA A 106 -4.34 -7.08 18.35
C ALA A 106 -3.02 -7.45 17.64
N LYS A 107 -2.92 -8.66 17.06
CA LYS A 107 -1.76 -9.10 16.30
C LYS A 107 -1.61 -8.29 15.01
N ILE A 108 -2.69 -8.01 14.30
CA ILE A 108 -2.72 -7.17 13.09
C ILE A 108 -2.18 -5.78 13.40
N LEU A 109 -2.77 -5.09 14.38
CA LEU A 109 -2.35 -3.73 14.75
C LEU A 109 -0.87 -3.69 15.15
N LYS A 110 -0.42 -4.63 15.98
CA LYS A 110 0.98 -4.72 16.39
C LYS A 110 1.92 -4.96 15.20
N MET A 111 1.57 -5.86 14.29
CA MET A 111 2.38 -6.13 13.10
C MET A 111 2.42 -4.91 12.17
N THR A 112 1.27 -4.28 11.91
CA THR A 112 1.18 -3.09 11.06
C THR A 112 2.07 -1.97 11.59
N PHE A 113 1.86 -1.55 12.84
CA PHE A 113 2.66 -0.46 13.41
C PHE A 113 4.15 -0.83 13.54
N ALA A 114 4.49 -2.11 13.78
CA ALA A 114 5.89 -2.54 13.83
C ALA A 114 6.57 -2.47 12.44
N ILE A 115 5.88 -2.91 11.38
CA ILE A 115 6.40 -2.87 10.01
C ILE A 115 6.49 -1.43 9.52
N GLU A 116 5.47 -0.61 9.77
CA GLU A 116 5.47 0.82 9.44
C GLU A 116 6.57 1.57 10.17
N LEU A 117 6.78 1.30 11.46
CA LEU A 117 7.86 1.92 12.22
C LEU A 117 9.23 1.51 11.67
N PHE A 118 9.43 0.22 11.39
CA PHE A 118 10.68 -0.27 10.81
C PHE A 118 10.95 0.35 9.43
N GLY A 119 9.92 0.39 8.57
CA GLY A 119 9.99 1.07 7.27
C GLY A 119 10.29 2.55 7.39
N ALA A 120 9.67 3.24 8.35
CA ALA A 120 9.91 4.65 8.62
C ALA A 120 11.34 4.90 9.11
N LEU A 121 11.91 4.03 9.95
CA LEU A 121 13.31 4.16 10.39
C LEU A 121 14.30 4.00 9.23
N LEU A 122 14.09 3.04 8.34
CA LEU A 122 14.92 2.86 7.14
C LEU A 122 14.81 4.05 6.18
N LEU A 123 13.59 4.51 5.91
CA LEU A 123 13.34 5.69 5.08
C LEU A 123 13.90 6.97 5.71
N PHE A 124 13.82 7.09 7.04
CA PHE A 124 14.37 8.24 7.76
C PHE A 124 15.89 8.31 7.58
N GLY A 125 16.59 7.19 7.77
CA GLY A 125 18.03 7.11 7.53
C GLY A 125 18.40 7.54 6.11
N ALA A 126 17.65 7.09 5.10
CA ALA A 126 17.89 7.48 3.72
C ALA A 126 17.53 8.94 3.42
N PHE A 127 16.45 9.47 3.99
CA PHE A 127 16.02 10.86 3.76
C PHE A 127 16.89 11.91 4.47
N LEU A 128 17.66 11.52 5.50
CA LEU A 128 18.61 12.42 6.16
C LEU A 128 19.73 12.92 5.22
N GLU A 129 20.03 12.18 4.15
CA GLU A 129 21.00 12.62 3.14
C GLU A 129 20.48 13.80 2.29
N TYR A 130 19.16 14.00 2.25
CA TYR A 130 18.51 14.96 1.36
C TYR A 130 17.75 16.09 2.07
N PHE A 131 17.33 15.87 3.33
CA PHE A 131 16.46 16.80 4.05
C PHE A 131 16.90 16.98 5.51
N GLU A 132 16.51 18.11 6.09
CA GLU A 132 16.65 18.36 7.53
C GLU A 132 15.93 17.28 8.36
N PRO A 133 16.41 16.96 9.59
CA PRO A 133 15.88 15.85 10.39
C PRO A 133 14.36 15.87 10.59
N ALA A 134 13.76 17.04 10.84
CA ALA A 134 12.31 17.14 11.04
C ALA A 134 11.53 16.79 9.75
N ARG A 135 12.00 17.26 8.60
CA ARG A 135 11.36 17.01 7.29
C ARG A 135 11.63 15.59 6.79
N ALA A 136 12.82 15.06 7.05
CA ALA A 136 13.17 13.66 6.78
C ALA A 136 12.26 12.71 7.56
N MET A 137 12.05 12.96 8.87
CA MET A 137 11.17 12.14 9.71
C MET A 137 9.72 12.19 9.21
N TYR A 138 9.25 13.39 8.87
CA TYR A 138 7.91 13.57 8.32
C TYR A 138 7.70 12.77 7.02
N ASN A 139 8.61 12.91 6.06
CA ASN A 139 8.54 12.19 4.79
C ASN A 139 8.66 10.68 4.99
N ALA A 140 9.51 10.23 5.91
CA ALA A 140 9.70 8.82 6.21
C ALA A 140 8.43 8.15 6.77
N VAL A 141 7.79 8.78 7.75
CA VAL A 141 6.53 8.27 8.33
C VAL A 141 5.43 8.28 7.29
N PHE A 142 5.28 9.37 6.52
CA PHE A 142 4.25 9.48 5.51
C PHE A 142 4.38 8.39 4.43
N HIS A 143 5.58 8.24 3.86
CA HIS A 143 5.81 7.25 2.82
C HIS A 143 5.77 5.82 3.34
N SER A 144 6.17 5.57 4.59
CA SER A 144 6.10 4.22 5.17
C SER A 144 4.66 3.74 5.31
N VAL A 145 3.79 4.58 5.91
CA VAL A 145 2.37 4.28 6.07
C VAL A 145 1.67 4.17 4.71
N SER A 146 1.93 5.12 3.81
CA SER A 146 1.38 5.10 2.45
C SER A 146 1.82 3.86 1.67
N ALA A 147 3.09 3.44 1.79
CA ALA A 147 3.60 2.23 1.13
C ALA A 147 3.05 0.94 1.72
N PHE A 148 3.00 0.79 3.04
CA PHE A 148 2.43 -0.41 3.68
C PHE A 148 0.93 -0.53 3.42
N CYS A 149 0.21 0.59 3.43
CA CYS A 149 -1.20 0.59 3.09
C CYS A 149 -1.45 0.40 1.58
N ASN A 150 -0.44 0.47 0.70
CA ASN A 150 -0.60 0.49 -0.76
C ASN A 150 -1.39 1.71 -1.25
N ALA A 151 -1.24 2.87 -0.61
CA ALA A 151 -2.03 4.05 -0.89
C ALA A 151 -1.51 4.89 -2.07
N GLY A 152 -0.21 4.87 -2.36
CA GLY A 152 0.38 5.62 -3.49
C GLY A 152 0.46 7.13 -3.32
N PHE A 153 -0.02 7.67 -2.20
CA PHE A 153 0.17 9.08 -1.87
C PHE A 153 1.64 9.35 -1.54
N SER A 154 2.15 10.48 -2.03
CA SER A 154 3.51 10.95 -1.77
C SER A 154 3.48 12.42 -1.40
N THR A 155 4.40 12.83 -0.53
CA THR A 155 4.63 14.25 -0.22
C THR A 155 5.55 14.94 -1.23
N PHE A 156 6.04 14.20 -2.24
CA PHE A 156 6.85 14.73 -3.32
C PHE A 156 6.04 14.86 -4.61
N SER A 157 6.26 15.96 -5.33
CA SER A 157 5.68 16.15 -6.65
C SER A 157 6.32 15.16 -7.63
N GLY A 158 5.50 14.30 -8.26
CA GLY A 158 5.98 13.21 -9.10
C GLY A 158 6.34 11.93 -8.34
N SER A 159 5.87 11.76 -7.10
CA SER A 159 6.10 10.54 -6.30
C SER A 159 7.60 10.27 -6.04
N LEU A 160 8.14 9.10 -6.41
CA LEU A 160 9.50 8.68 -6.11
C LEU A 160 10.44 8.75 -7.31
N VAL A 161 10.05 9.46 -8.37
CA VAL A 161 10.86 9.61 -9.60
C VAL A 161 12.25 10.18 -9.31
N ALA A 162 12.34 11.16 -8.41
CA ALA A 162 13.61 11.76 -7.98
C ALA A 162 14.54 10.78 -7.26
N PHE A 163 14.03 9.67 -6.73
CA PHE A 163 14.78 8.66 -5.97
C PHE A 163 14.95 7.35 -6.74
N SER A 164 14.63 7.33 -8.03
CA SER A 164 14.64 6.13 -8.88
C SER A 164 16.00 5.45 -9.01
N GLU A 165 17.09 6.21 -8.85
CA GLU A 165 18.47 5.69 -8.91
C GLU A 165 18.98 5.21 -7.55
N THR A 166 18.27 5.52 -6.46
CA THR A 166 18.67 5.10 -5.11
C THR A 166 18.19 3.67 -4.84
N GLY A 167 19.00 2.90 -4.10
CA GLY A 167 18.62 1.55 -3.69
C GLY A 167 17.68 1.55 -2.48
N THR A 168 17.99 2.35 -1.47
CA THR A 168 17.35 2.26 -0.14
C THR A 168 15.89 2.70 -0.15
N ILE A 169 15.56 3.82 -0.80
CA ILE A 169 14.20 4.39 -0.77
C ILE A 169 13.22 3.53 -1.57
N PRO A 170 13.41 3.28 -2.90
CA PRO A 170 12.57 2.36 -3.65
C PRO A 170 12.56 0.95 -3.06
N GLY A 171 13.69 0.46 -2.55
CA GLY A 171 13.81 -0.88 -1.95
C GLY A 171 12.92 -1.04 -0.72
N THR A 172 12.94 -0.06 0.19
CA THR A 172 12.10 -0.06 1.39
C THR A 172 10.62 0.04 1.02
N VAL A 173 10.27 0.91 0.07
CA VAL A 173 8.89 1.07 -0.42
C VAL A 173 8.38 -0.23 -1.06
N MET A 174 9.17 -0.89 -1.91
CA MET A 174 8.81 -2.19 -2.49
C MET A 174 8.55 -3.25 -1.43
N ALA A 175 9.41 -3.33 -0.40
CA ALA A 175 9.24 -4.27 0.70
C ALA A 175 7.94 -4.00 1.47
N LEU A 176 7.65 -2.74 1.80
CA LEU A 176 6.41 -2.37 2.49
C LEU A 176 5.16 -2.70 1.66
N ILE A 177 5.18 -2.43 0.36
CA ILE A 177 4.07 -2.75 -0.55
C ILE A 177 3.81 -4.26 -0.60
N VAL A 178 4.87 -5.06 -0.71
CA VAL A 178 4.74 -6.52 -0.72
C VAL A 178 4.19 -7.02 0.62
N LEU A 179 4.72 -6.55 1.75
CA LEU A 179 4.26 -6.95 3.07
C LEU A 179 2.81 -6.55 3.33
N GLY A 180 2.40 -5.35 2.92
CA GLY A 180 1.02 -4.87 2.99
C GLY A 180 0.06 -5.65 2.10
N GLY A 181 0.49 -6.00 0.88
CA GLY A 181 -0.32 -6.70 -0.12
C GLY A 181 -0.46 -8.22 0.05
N LEU A 182 0.38 -8.87 0.86
CA LEU A 182 0.31 -10.31 1.12
C LEU A 182 -0.88 -10.72 2.00
N GLY A 183 -1.40 -9.79 2.79
CA GLY A 183 -2.51 -10.05 3.71
C GLY A 183 -2.06 -10.42 5.10
N PHE A 184 -2.91 -10.10 6.07
CA PHE A 184 -2.58 -10.24 7.48
C PHE A 184 -2.44 -11.69 7.95
N ILE A 185 -3.22 -12.62 7.40
CA ILE A 185 -3.17 -14.04 7.79
C ILE A 185 -1.84 -14.68 7.35
N PRO A 186 -1.45 -14.63 6.05
CA PRO A 186 -0.15 -15.17 5.60
C PRO A 186 1.03 -14.56 6.33
N LEU A 187 1.03 -13.23 6.53
CA LEU A 187 2.07 -12.54 7.25
C LEU A 187 2.18 -13.04 8.70
N SER A 188 1.04 -13.19 9.37
CA SER A 188 0.99 -13.68 10.75
C SER A 188 1.47 -15.12 10.88
N GLU A 189 1.22 -15.96 9.86
CA GLU A 189 1.63 -17.36 9.81
C GLU A 189 3.15 -17.45 9.62
N VAL A 190 3.70 -16.74 8.62
CA VAL A 190 5.14 -16.71 8.33
C VAL A 190 5.95 -16.29 9.56
N VAL A 191 5.51 -15.25 10.28
CA VAL A 191 6.22 -14.76 11.47
C VAL A 191 6.13 -15.72 12.66
N SER A 192 5.06 -16.52 12.76
CA SER A 192 4.85 -17.44 13.90
C SER A 192 5.15 -18.91 13.58
N LEU A 193 5.59 -19.22 12.36
CA LEU A 193 5.85 -20.58 11.93
C LEU A 193 7.10 -21.13 12.63
N PRO A 194 6.99 -22.23 13.39
CA PRO A 194 8.16 -22.90 13.96
C PRO A 194 9.06 -23.45 12.85
N ARG A 195 10.38 -23.39 13.06
CA ARG A 195 11.36 -24.03 12.16
C ARG A 195 10.97 -25.51 11.94
N GLY A 196 10.84 -25.91 10.68
CA GLY A 196 10.52 -27.30 10.29
C GLY A 196 9.04 -27.59 10.04
N ARG A 197 8.11 -26.66 10.29
CA ARG A 197 6.70 -26.82 9.88
C ARG A 197 6.45 -26.29 8.47
N ARG A 198 5.46 -26.89 7.79
CA ARG A 198 5.02 -26.48 6.45
C ARG A 198 3.97 -25.37 6.55
N LEU A 199 4.05 -24.41 5.63
CA LEU A 199 3.02 -23.38 5.45
C LEU A 199 1.69 -24.02 5.02
N SER A 200 0.59 -23.40 5.46
CA SER A 200 -0.76 -23.71 5.03
C SER A 200 -0.88 -23.63 3.50
N PRO A 201 -1.75 -24.45 2.87
CA PRO A 201 -1.97 -24.38 1.43
C PRO A 201 -2.39 -22.97 0.97
N TYR A 202 -3.20 -22.29 1.78
CA TYR A 202 -3.60 -20.91 1.57
C TYR A 202 -2.40 -19.95 1.54
N CYS A 203 -1.54 -19.97 2.56
CA CYS A 203 -0.36 -19.10 2.61
C CYS A 203 0.63 -19.42 1.48
N ARG A 204 0.80 -20.70 1.15
CA ARG A 204 1.67 -21.12 0.04
C ARG A 204 1.15 -20.63 -1.31
N LEU A 205 -0.16 -20.72 -1.55
CA LEU A 205 -0.79 -20.22 -2.76
C LEU A 205 -0.59 -18.71 -2.89
N VAL A 206 -0.90 -17.95 -1.83
CA VAL A 206 -0.73 -16.49 -1.80
C VAL A 206 0.71 -16.09 -2.13
N LEU A 207 1.69 -16.66 -1.44
CA LEU A 207 3.10 -16.34 -1.65
C LEU A 207 3.57 -16.72 -3.06
N SER A 208 3.19 -17.92 -3.54
CA SER A 208 3.59 -18.41 -4.87
C SER A 208 3.02 -17.55 -5.99
N VAL A 209 1.71 -17.26 -5.96
CA VAL A 209 1.05 -16.42 -6.98
C VAL A 209 1.63 -15.01 -6.95
N THR A 210 1.79 -14.44 -5.76
CA THR A 210 2.36 -13.09 -5.60
C THR A 210 3.77 -13.00 -6.17
N PHE A 211 4.64 -13.95 -5.82
CA PHE A 211 6.01 -14.00 -6.32
C PHE A 211 6.05 -14.18 -7.85
N THR A 212 5.23 -15.10 -8.38
CA THR A 212 5.16 -15.36 -9.83
C THR A 212 4.72 -14.11 -10.59
N LEU A 213 3.69 -13.41 -10.12
CA LEU A 213 3.21 -12.18 -10.76
C LEU A 213 4.25 -11.06 -10.73
N ILE A 214 5.03 -10.91 -9.66
CA ILE A 214 6.12 -9.92 -9.60
C ILE A 214 7.20 -10.24 -10.64
N ILE A 215 7.65 -11.50 -10.70
CA ILE A 215 8.74 -11.88 -11.60
C ILE A 215 8.30 -11.78 -13.06
N VAL A 216 7.12 -12.33 -13.39
CA VAL A 216 6.57 -12.28 -14.76
C VAL A 216 6.25 -10.84 -15.15
N GLY A 217 5.62 -10.05 -14.26
CA GLY A 217 5.31 -8.65 -14.52
C GLY A 217 6.56 -7.81 -14.73
N SER A 218 7.59 -7.99 -13.90
CA SER A 218 8.87 -7.30 -14.02
C SER A 218 9.54 -7.64 -15.35
N PHE A 219 9.50 -8.89 -15.78
CA PHE A 219 10.08 -9.33 -17.05
C PHE A 219 9.34 -8.73 -18.25
N LEU A 220 8.00 -8.76 -18.25
CA LEU A 220 7.18 -8.19 -19.33
C LEU A 220 7.39 -6.67 -19.45
N LEU A 221 7.43 -5.95 -18.32
CA LEU A 221 7.69 -4.50 -18.31
C LEU A 221 9.12 -4.18 -18.77
N LEU A 222 10.10 -4.98 -18.36
CA LEU A 222 11.50 -4.79 -18.76
C LEU A 222 11.68 -4.91 -20.28
N ILE A 223 11.06 -5.91 -20.90
CA ILE A 223 11.12 -6.10 -22.37
C ILE A 223 10.35 -5.00 -23.09
N SER A 224 9.16 -4.64 -22.61
CA SER A 224 8.31 -3.63 -23.24
C SER A 224 8.98 -2.26 -23.27
N GLU A 225 9.65 -1.87 -22.18
CA GLU A 225 10.28 -0.55 -22.06
C GLU A 225 11.78 -0.55 -22.40
N TRP A 226 12.35 -1.68 -22.83
CA TRP A 226 13.79 -1.83 -23.04
C TRP A 226 14.39 -0.76 -23.97
N ASN A 227 13.69 -0.48 -25.06
CA ASN A 227 14.04 0.50 -26.08
C ASN A 227 13.31 1.85 -25.92
N GLY A 228 12.37 1.93 -24.97
CA GLY A 228 11.57 3.11 -24.65
C GLY A 228 12.18 3.88 -23.49
N LEU A 229 11.45 3.95 -22.37
CA LEU A 229 11.88 4.71 -21.17
C LEU A 229 13.19 4.23 -20.56
N PHE A 230 13.56 2.97 -20.74
CA PHE A 230 14.81 2.43 -20.22
C PHE A 230 16.01 2.63 -21.16
N ARG A 231 15.84 3.36 -22.27
CA ARG A 231 16.95 3.65 -23.17
C ARG A 231 17.96 4.57 -22.51
N GLY A 232 19.23 4.18 -22.48
CA GLY A 232 20.32 4.95 -21.87
C GLY A 232 20.49 4.76 -20.36
N ILE A 233 19.59 4.02 -19.69
CA ILE A 233 19.72 3.69 -18.27
C ILE A 233 20.64 2.46 -18.09
N PRO A 234 21.53 2.44 -17.07
CA PRO A 234 22.33 1.27 -16.73
C PRO A 234 21.50 0.00 -16.51
N PHE A 235 22.01 -1.16 -16.93
CA PHE A 235 21.28 -2.44 -16.88
C PHE A 235 20.66 -2.76 -15.52
N HIS A 236 21.41 -2.53 -14.42
CA HIS A 236 20.93 -2.78 -13.06
C HIS A 236 19.74 -1.89 -12.69
N LEU A 237 19.75 -0.61 -13.10
CA LEU A 237 18.64 0.33 -12.88
C LEU A 237 17.43 0.02 -13.75
N LYS A 238 17.61 -0.58 -14.94
CA LYS A 238 16.49 -1.06 -15.76
C LYS A 238 15.72 -2.16 -15.02
N ILE A 239 16.44 -3.16 -14.51
CA ILE A 239 15.84 -4.26 -13.75
C ILE A 239 15.16 -3.71 -12.49
N TRP A 240 15.83 -2.82 -11.77
CA TRP A 240 15.32 -2.23 -10.54
C TRP A 240 14.01 -1.46 -10.77
N ASN A 241 13.96 -0.60 -11.79
CA ASN A 241 12.76 0.16 -12.11
C ASN A 241 11.64 -0.73 -12.67
N ALA A 242 11.96 -1.74 -13.47
CA ALA A 242 10.96 -2.71 -13.94
C ALA A 242 10.36 -3.52 -12.77
N LEU A 243 11.19 -3.92 -11.82
CA LEU A 243 10.76 -4.61 -10.60
C LEU A 243 9.86 -3.70 -9.75
N PHE A 244 10.27 -2.45 -9.55
CA PHE A 244 9.48 -1.45 -8.84
C PHE A 244 8.10 -1.28 -9.47
N GLN A 245 8.05 -1.15 -10.80
CA GLN A 245 6.80 -0.98 -11.53
C GLN A 245 5.91 -2.23 -11.48
N SER A 246 6.48 -3.43 -11.54
CA SER A 246 5.70 -4.65 -11.34
C SER A 246 5.14 -4.76 -9.92
N ILE A 247 5.91 -4.33 -8.92
CA ILE A 247 5.48 -4.33 -7.54
C ILE A 247 4.37 -3.29 -7.31
N THR A 248 4.54 -2.08 -7.85
CA THR A 248 3.57 -0.98 -7.67
C THR A 248 2.25 -1.22 -8.40
N ALA A 249 2.28 -1.96 -9.51
CA ALA A 249 1.10 -2.36 -10.27
C ALA A 249 0.09 -3.16 -9.42
N ARG A 250 0.52 -3.78 -8.31
CA ARG A 250 -0.37 -4.49 -7.39
C ARG A 250 -1.01 -3.54 -6.39
N THR A 251 -1.66 -2.51 -6.93
CA THR A 251 -2.48 -1.50 -6.23
C THR A 251 -1.73 -0.53 -5.32
N ALA A 252 -0.43 -0.27 -5.51
CA ALA A 252 0.33 0.63 -4.63
C ALA A 252 0.52 2.06 -5.13
N GLY A 253 0.44 2.32 -6.44
CA GLY A 253 0.34 3.68 -7.01
C GLY A 253 1.58 4.58 -6.95
N PHE A 254 2.72 4.11 -6.43
CA PHE A 254 3.99 4.87 -6.49
C PHE A 254 4.64 4.80 -7.86
N ASN A 255 5.36 5.85 -8.24
CA ASN A 255 6.06 5.95 -9.52
C ASN A 255 7.54 6.28 -9.32
N THR A 256 8.45 5.50 -9.92
CA THR A 256 9.87 5.85 -10.08
C THR A 256 10.22 6.28 -11.50
N ILE A 257 9.32 6.06 -12.46
CA ILE A 257 9.43 6.52 -13.84
C ILE A 257 8.14 7.25 -14.24
N SER A 258 8.22 8.10 -15.25
CA SER A 258 7.07 8.84 -15.75
C SER A 258 6.12 7.91 -16.51
N ILE A 259 4.99 7.55 -15.89
CA ILE A 259 3.95 6.71 -16.51
C ILE A 259 3.42 7.30 -17.83
N PRO A 260 3.18 8.62 -17.97
CA PRO A 260 2.73 9.21 -19.23
C PRO A 260 3.70 9.02 -20.41
N ALA A 261 4.98 8.75 -20.13
CA ALA A 261 6.01 8.55 -21.15
C ALA A 261 6.24 7.06 -21.50
N MET A 262 5.49 6.14 -20.89
CA MET A 262 5.59 4.71 -21.19
C MET A 262 5.07 4.39 -22.59
N SER A 263 5.63 3.35 -23.19
CA SER A 263 5.13 2.79 -24.45
C SER A 263 3.70 2.26 -24.29
N THR A 264 2.93 2.26 -25.38
CA THR A 264 1.58 1.70 -25.40
C THR A 264 1.56 0.23 -24.95
N THR A 265 2.58 -0.54 -25.32
CA THR A 265 2.74 -1.94 -24.88
C THR A 265 3.00 -2.04 -23.38
N GLY A 266 3.87 -1.20 -22.83
CA GLY A 266 4.14 -1.14 -21.40
C GLY A 266 2.90 -0.76 -20.58
N LEU A 267 2.13 0.24 -21.04
CA LEU A 267 0.86 0.62 -20.42
C LEU A 267 -0.18 -0.51 -20.46
N PHE A 268 -0.27 -1.24 -21.57
CA PHE A 268 -1.16 -2.40 -21.68
C PHE A 268 -0.79 -3.50 -20.66
N VAL A 269 0.50 -3.83 -20.55
CA VAL A 269 0.99 -4.78 -19.53
C VAL A 269 0.68 -4.28 -18.12
N LEU A 270 0.91 -3.00 -17.84
CA LEU A 270 0.63 -2.40 -16.54
C LEU A 270 -0.85 -2.52 -16.16
N CYS A 271 -1.76 -2.23 -17.10
CA CYS A 271 -3.20 -2.39 -16.91
C CYS A 271 -3.58 -3.85 -16.58
N LEU A 272 -3.01 -4.83 -17.29
CA LEU A 272 -3.26 -6.25 -17.00
C LEU A 272 -2.78 -6.64 -15.60
N LEU A 273 -1.61 -6.16 -15.20
CA LEU A 273 -1.07 -6.42 -13.85
C LEU A 273 -1.94 -5.77 -12.76
N MET A 274 -2.50 -4.59 -13.00
CA MET A 274 -3.37 -3.88 -12.04
C MET A 274 -4.74 -4.54 -11.84
N ILE A 275 -5.22 -5.35 -12.79
CA ILE A 275 -6.46 -6.13 -12.62
C ILE A 275 -6.28 -7.17 -11.52
N ILE A 276 -5.12 -7.84 -11.49
CA ILE A 276 -4.76 -8.81 -10.46
C ILE A 276 -4.15 -8.06 -9.28
N GLY A 277 -5.00 -7.77 -8.30
CA GLY A 277 -4.64 -6.96 -7.17
C GLY A 277 -3.95 -7.73 -6.05
N ALA A 278 -4.16 -7.27 -4.82
CA ALA A 278 -3.53 -7.84 -3.64
C ALA A 278 -4.30 -9.05 -3.09
N SER A 279 -3.72 -9.71 -2.09
CA SER A 279 -4.29 -10.94 -1.52
C SER A 279 -5.51 -10.67 -0.62
N PRO A 280 -6.34 -11.67 -0.27
CA PRO A 280 -7.44 -11.46 0.67
C PRO A 280 -6.94 -11.03 2.06
N GLY A 281 -7.71 -10.18 2.74
CA GLY A 281 -7.33 -9.64 4.04
C GLY A 281 -6.03 -8.83 4.02
N SER A 282 -5.72 -8.17 2.90
CA SER A 282 -4.59 -7.25 2.72
C SER A 282 -5.06 -5.81 2.58
N THR A 283 -4.10 -4.89 2.50
CA THR A 283 -4.35 -3.45 2.34
C THR A 283 -4.74 -3.06 0.90
N GLY A 284 -4.52 -3.95 -0.08
CA GLY A 284 -4.78 -3.67 -1.51
C GLY A 284 -6.09 -4.22 -2.07
N GLY A 285 -6.56 -3.58 -3.14
CA GLY A 285 -7.81 -3.88 -3.85
C GLY A 285 -7.69 -4.93 -4.96
N GLY A 286 -8.62 -4.91 -5.92
CA GLY A 286 -8.58 -5.69 -7.17
C GLY A 286 -9.08 -7.14 -7.08
N MET A 287 -8.92 -7.88 -8.18
CA MET A 287 -9.17 -9.32 -8.20
C MET A 287 -8.14 -10.00 -7.30
N LYS A 288 -8.60 -10.71 -6.28
CA LYS A 288 -7.71 -11.30 -5.28
C LYS A 288 -6.81 -12.36 -5.90
N THR A 289 -5.55 -12.39 -5.49
CA THR A 289 -4.54 -13.36 -5.95
C THR A 289 -5.00 -14.81 -5.83
N THR A 290 -5.75 -15.13 -4.77
CA THR A 290 -6.33 -16.47 -4.55
C THR A 290 -7.42 -16.80 -5.57
N THR A 291 -8.28 -15.84 -5.93
CA THR A 291 -9.33 -16.03 -6.93
C THR A 291 -8.69 -16.34 -8.28
N PHE A 292 -7.71 -15.53 -8.69
CA PHE A 292 -6.97 -15.77 -9.93
C PHE A 292 -6.22 -17.12 -9.89
N GLY A 293 -5.52 -17.42 -8.80
CA GLY A 293 -4.76 -18.67 -8.66
C GLY A 293 -5.65 -19.92 -8.73
N ILE A 294 -6.84 -19.88 -8.12
CA ILE A 294 -7.80 -21.00 -8.18
C ILE A 294 -8.39 -21.14 -9.58
N LEU A 295 -8.78 -20.04 -10.22
CA LEU A 295 -9.31 -20.07 -11.59
C LEU A 295 -8.26 -20.62 -12.58
N ALA A 296 -7.01 -20.18 -12.46
CA ALA A 296 -5.91 -20.70 -13.28
C ALA A 296 -5.70 -22.20 -13.05
N LEU A 297 -5.65 -22.64 -11.79
CA LEU A 297 -5.48 -24.07 -11.46
C LEU A 297 -6.65 -24.91 -11.98
N SER A 298 -7.87 -24.42 -11.86
CA SER A 298 -9.09 -25.08 -12.35
C SER A 298 -9.19 -25.13 -13.88
N SER A 299 -8.51 -24.24 -14.61
CA SER A 299 -8.50 -24.27 -16.08
C SER A 299 -7.47 -25.27 -16.64
N ILE A 300 -6.49 -25.65 -15.82
CA ILE A 300 -5.40 -26.57 -16.19
C ILE A 300 -5.72 -28.02 -15.77
N THR A 301 -6.62 -28.19 -14.80
CA THR A 301 -7.08 -29.50 -14.28
C THR A 301 -8.39 -29.89 -14.92
#